data_AF-A0A923SQF1-F1
#
_entry.id   AF-A0A923SQF1-F1
#
_cell.length_a   1.000
_cell.length_b   1.000
_cell.length_c   1.000
_cell.angle_alpha   90.00
_cell.angle_beta   90.00
_cell.angle_gamma   90.00
#
_symmetry.space_group_name_H-M   'P 1'
#
loop_
_entity.id
_entity.type
_entity.pdbx_description
1 polymer ?
#
loop_
_entity_poly.entity_id
_entity_poly.type
_entity_poly.pdbx_seq_one_letter_code
_entity_poly.pdbx_strand_id
1 'polypeptide(L)'
;MKTAKLVLGIISMVLCLFVIFQSCAAGVSNTLEESGEVSGTAGLMVAICMLAAGIIGVVTRNSSGGGAFTAGGFYLLAAILGFTNAGSYTDLNIWAGVCVAFGLVFIIGTLVERKRKQN
;
A
#
# COMPACT_ATOMS: atom_id res chain seq x y z
N MET A 1 -10.04 0.30 -16.65
CA MET A 1 -9.59 -0.07 -15.29
C MET A 1 -10.63 0.11 -14.17
N LYS A 2 -11.89 0.47 -14.46
CA LYS A 2 -12.86 0.86 -13.41
C LYS A 2 -13.09 -0.21 -12.33
N THR A 3 -13.40 -1.43 -12.75
CA THR A 3 -13.67 -2.56 -11.83
C THR A 3 -12.41 -2.98 -11.08
N ALA A 4 -11.26 -3.05 -11.75
CA ALA A 4 -9.98 -3.41 -11.12
C ALA A 4 -9.56 -2.42 -10.02
N LYS A 5 -9.69 -1.11 -10.27
CA LYS A 5 -9.39 -0.07 -9.26
C LYS A 5 -10.30 -0.18 -8.03
N LEU A 6 -11.58 -0.50 -8.26
CA LEU A 6 -12.54 -0.71 -7.19
C LEU A 6 -12.18 -1.94 -6.35
N VAL A 7 -11.96 -3.08 -7.00
CA VAL A 7 -11.65 -4.34 -6.31
C VAL A 7 -10.33 -4.25 -5.56
N LEU A 8 -9.25 -3.75 -6.19
CA LEU A 8 -7.95 -3.55 -5.53
C LEU A 8 -8.04 -2.54 -4.39
N GLY A 9 -8.84 -1.49 -4.55
CA GLY A 9 -9.06 -0.51 -3.49
C GLY A 9 -9.73 -1.13 -2.25
N ILE A 10 -10.79 -1.92 -2.44
CA ILE A 10 -11.47 -2.62 -1.33
C ILE A 10 -10.55 -3.65 -0.69
N ILE A 11 -9.85 -4.47 -1.49
CA ILE A 11 -8.87 -5.44 -0.99
C ILE A 11 -7.82 -4.72 -0.14
N SER A 12 -7.29 -3.60 -0.62
CA SER A 12 -6.30 -2.81 0.12
C SER A 12 -6.82 -2.30 1.46
N MET A 13 -8.08 -1.84 1.54
CA MET A 13 -8.68 -1.43 2.82
C MET A 13 -8.79 -2.59 3.81
N VAL A 14 -9.18 -3.78 3.34
CA VAL A 14 -9.27 -4.98 4.18
C VAL A 14 -7.87 -5.41 4.65
N LEU A 15 -6.91 -5.46 3.74
CA LEU A 15 -5.52 -5.82 4.03
C LEU A 15 -4.88 -4.88 5.05
N CYS A 16 -5.15 -3.56 4.96
CA CYS A 16 -4.70 -2.56 5.92
C CYS A 16 -5.05 -2.94 7.37
N LEU A 17 -6.24 -3.48 7.63
CA LEU A 17 -6.63 -3.91 8.97
C LEU A 17 -5.71 -5.02 9.50
N PHE A 18 -5.32 -5.98 8.64
CA PHE A 18 -4.37 -7.02 9.02
C PHE A 18 -2.98 -6.44 9.29
N VAL A 19 -2.53 -5.47 8.49
CA VAL A 19 -1.24 -4.78 8.72
C VAL A 19 -1.25 -4.08 10.08
N ILE A 20 -2.33 -3.36 10.42
CA ILE A 20 -2.45 -2.67 11.71
C ILE A 20 -2.34 -3.66 12.87
N PHE A 21 -3.07 -4.76 12.83
CA PHE A 21 -2.99 -5.78 13.89
C PHE A 21 -1.59 -6.39 14.03
N GLN A 22 -0.94 -6.74 12.92
CA GLN A 22 0.42 -7.26 12.95
C GLN A 22 1.43 -6.22 13.43
N SER A 23 1.25 -4.95 13.04
CA SER A 23 2.13 -3.86 13.45
C SER A 23 1.99 -3.52 14.93
N CYS A 24 0.78 -3.63 15.49
CA CYS A 24 0.58 -3.53 16.93
C CYS A 24 1.26 -4.69 17.67
N ALA A 25 1.17 -5.91 17.14
CA ALA A 25 1.86 -7.07 17.72
C ALA A 25 3.39 -6.90 17.66
N ALA A 26 3.93 -6.46 16.52
CA ALA A 26 5.35 -6.13 16.34
C ALA A 26 5.80 -4.96 17.24
N GLY A 27 4.94 -3.97 17.46
CA GLY A 27 5.20 -2.87 18.38
C GLY A 27 5.31 -3.34 19.83
N VAL A 28 4.39 -4.21 20.26
CA VAL A 28 4.43 -4.81 21.61
C VAL A 28 5.65 -5.70 21.77
N SER A 29 5.96 -6.57 20.79
CA SER A 29 7.17 -7.42 20.85
C SER A 29 8.44 -6.60 20.92
N ASN A 30 8.58 -5.51 20.13
CA ASN A 30 9.73 -4.61 20.21
C ASN A 30 9.89 -3.98 21.59
N THR A 31 8.79 -3.60 22.26
CA THR A 31 8.86 -3.04 23.62
C THR A 31 9.21 -4.08 24.68
N LEU A 32 8.82 -5.34 24.47
CA LEU A 32 9.11 -6.43 25.40
C LEU A 32 10.54 -6.94 25.27
N GLU A 33 11.07 -6.97 24.05
CA GLU A 33 12.42 -7.45 23.75
C GLU A 33 13.50 -6.36 23.89
N GLU A 34 13.12 -5.11 24.16
CA GLU A 34 14.03 -3.95 24.23
C GLU A 34 14.89 -3.76 22.96
N SER A 35 14.44 -4.32 21.83
CA SER A 35 15.17 -4.40 20.56
C SER A 35 15.49 -3.04 19.93
N GLY A 36 14.81 -1.97 20.39
CA GLY A 36 14.95 -0.62 19.83
C GLY A 36 14.44 -0.47 18.39
N GLU A 37 13.81 -1.51 17.83
CA GLU A 37 13.32 -1.49 16.45
C GLU A 37 12.04 -0.67 16.29
N VAL A 38 11.94 0.02 15.15
CA VAL A 38 10.86 0.94 14.81
C VAL A 38 9.83 0.27 13.86
N SER A 39 9.89 -1.05 13.73
CA SER A 39 9.09 -1.83 12.77
C SER A 39 7.58 -1.75 13.06
N GLY A 40 7.18 -1.72 14.33
CA GLY A 40 5.78 -1.59 14.75
C GLY A 40 5.15 -0.23 14.41
N THR A 41 5.90 0.86 14.45
CA THR A 41 5.43 2.19 14.00
C THR A 41 5.53 2.33 12.49
N ALA A 42 6.53 1.72 11.86
CA ALA A 42 6.65 1.70 10.41
C ALA A 42 5.48 0.96 9.75
N GLY A 43 5.07 -0.20 10.24
CA GLY A 43 3.91 -0.91 9.69
C GLY A 43 2.60 -0.15 9.85
N LEU A 44 2.45 0.65 10.92
CA LEU A 44 1.31 1.56 11.05
C LEU A 44 1.32 2.65 9.97
N MET A 45 2.50 3.23 9.69
CA MET A 45 2.65 4.22 8.61
C MET A 45 2.36 3.60 7.25
N VAL A 46 2.87 2.39 6.98
CA VAL A 46 2.58 1.62 5.75
C VAL A 46 1.08 1.39 5.61
N ALA A 47 0.40 0.99 6.68
CA ALA A 47 -1.04 0.78 6.69
C ALA A 47 -1.83 2.06 6.35
N ILE A 48 -1.46 3.21 6.93
CA ILE A 48 -2.10 4.50 6.63
C ILE A 48 -1.91 4.88 5.15
N CYS A 49 -0.69 4.74 4.62
CA CYS A 49 -0.41 5.02 3.22
C CYS A 49 -1.18 4.07 2.28
N MET A 50 -1.25 2.79 2.63
CA MET A 50 -1.99 1.77 1.89
C MET A 50 -3.50 2.06 1.88
N LEU A 51 -4.05 2.49 3.02
CA LEU A 51 -5.44 2.91 3.15
C LEU A 51 -5.74 4.14 2.29
N ALA A 52 -4.90 5.17 2.36
CA ALA A 52 -5.02 6.36 1.53
C ALA A 52 -4.99 6.01 0.03
N ALA A 53 -4.06 5.17 -0.38
CA ALA A 53 -3.96 4.68 -1.76
C ALA A 53 -5.23 3.90 -2.19
N GLY A 54 -5.77 3.06 -1.31
CA GLY A 54 -7.02 2.33 -1.52
C GLY A 54 -8.22 3.26 -1.73
N ILE A 55 -8.40 4.26 -0.86
CA ILE A 55 -9.49 5.25 -0.96
C ILE A 55 -9.37 6.04 -2.26
N ILE A 56 -8.18 6.58 -2.55
CA ILE A 56 -7.93 7.34 -3.79
C ILE A 56 -8.22 6.45 -5.00
N GLY A 57 -7.82 5.18 -4.97
CA GLY A 57 -8.11 4.22 -6.03
C GLY A 57 -9.60 3.99 -6.28
N VAL A 58 -10.41 3.88 -5.21
CA VAL A 58 -11.86 3.73 -5.31
C VAL A 58 -12.52 5.03 -5.80
N VAL A 59 -12.17 6.19 -5.23
CA VAL A 59 -12.77 7.47 -5.61
C VAL A 59 -12.43 7.83 -7.06
N THR A 60 -11.20 7.55 -7.48
CA THR A 60 -10.72 7.86 -8.83
C THR A 60 -11.01 6.75 -9.84
N ARG A 61 -11.79 5.73 -9.47
CA ARG A 61 -12.11 4.57 -10.33
C ARG A 61 -12.66 4.95 -11.70
N ASN A 62 -13.43 6.04 -11.77
CA ASN A 62 -14.05 6.53 -13.01
C ASN A 62 -13.14 7.46 -13.83
N SER A 63 -12.01 7.90 -13.28
CA SER A 63 -11.07 8.79 -13.95
C SER A 63 -9.82 8.04 -14.42
N SER A 64 -9.36 8.36 -15.63
CA SER A 64 -8.07 7.88 -16.18
C SER A 64 -6.94 8.92 -16.00
N GLY A 65 -7.20 9.95 -15.19
CA GLY A 65 -6.31 11.09 -14.95
C GLY A 65 -5.32 10.91 -13.79
N GLY A 66 -4.92 12.02 -13.17
CA GLY A 66 -3.88 12.06 -12.12
C GLY A 66 -4.16 11.22 -10.88
N GLY A 67 -5.44 11.04 -10.52
CA GLY A 67 -5.81 10.31 -9.30
C GLY A 67 -5.32 8.87 -9.21
N ALA A 68 -5.22 8.16 -10.34
CA ALA A 68 -4.67 6.80 -10.34
C ALA A 68 -3.14 6.76 -10.18
N PHE A 69 -2.44 7.80 -10.65
CA PHE A 69 -1.01 7.97 -10.40
C PHE A 69 -0.74 8.34 -8.94
N THR A 70 -1.60 9.17 -8.34
CA THR A 70 -1.53 9.47 -6.90
C THR A 70 -1.70 8.21 -6.06
N ALA A 71 -2.71 7.37 -6.36
CA ALA A 71 -2.87 6.07 -5.68
C ALA A 71 -1.63 5.19 -5.84
N GLY A 72 -1.10 5.06 -7.06
CA GLY A 72 0.13 4.31 -7.32
C GLY A 72 1.34 4.86 -6.55
N GLY A 73 1.47 6.19 -6.47
CA GLY A 73 2.54 6.87 -5.71
C GLY A 73 2.47 6.59 -4.21
N PHE A 74 1.29 6.63 -3.60
CA PHE A 74 1.12 6.28 -2.19
C PHE A 74 1.45 4.80 -1.92
N TYR A 75 1.08 3.88 -2.82
CA TYR A 75 1.49 2.49 -2.70
C TYR A 75 3.01 2.30 -2.78
N LEU A 76 3.68 3.00 -3.69
CA LEU A 76 5.14 2.93 -3.79
C LEU A 76 5.84 3.56 -2.59
N LEU A 77 5.31 4.66 -2.07
CA LEU A 77 5.80 5.27 -0.82
C LEU A 77 5.65 4.30 0.35
N ALA A 78 4.49 3.65 0.49
CA ALA A 78 4.26 2.63 1.50
C ALA A 78 5.25 1.46 1.37
N ALA A 79 5.55 1.03 0.13
CA ALA A 79 6.54 -0.01 -0.11
C ALA A 79 7.95 0.40 0.33
N ILE A 80 8.38 1.62 0.02
CA ILE A 80 9.68 2.13 0.45
C ILE A 80 9.75 2.14 1.97
N LEU A 81 8.74 2.71 2.64
CA LEU A 81 8.67 2.76 4.10
C LEU A 81 8.67 1.37 4.75
N GLY A 82 8.03 0.39 4.12
CA GLY A 82 7.99 -0.99 4.59
C GLY A 82 9.34 -1.68 4.45
N PHE A 83 9.99 -1.58 3.28
CA PHE A 83 11.30 -2.21 3.06
C PHE A 83 12.43 -1.58 3.87
N THR A 84 12.42 -0.25 4.04
CA THR A 84 13.49 0.42 4.79
C THR A 84 13.42 0.17 6.29
N ASN A 85 12.23 -0.11 6.82
CA ASN A 85 11.99 -0.20 8.26
C ASN A 85 11.51 -1.60 8.71
N ALA A 86 11.68 -2.63 7.87
CA ALA A 86 11.27 -3.99 8.20
C ALA A 86 12.07 -4.57 9.37
N GLY A 87 13.33 -4.17 9.53
CA GLY A 87 14.19 -4.69 10.60
C GLY A 87 14.24 -6.22 10.56
N SER A 88 13.87 -6.84 11.69
CA SER A 88 13.82 -8.29 11.84
C SER A 88 12.46 -8.93 11.44
N TYR A 89 11.45 -8.12 11.14
CA TYR A 89 10.08 -8.60 10.90
C TYR A 89 9.82 -8.86 9.41
N THR A 90 9.67 -10.14 9.07
CA THR A 90 9.48 -10.58 7.67
C THR A 90 8.11 -10.16 7.12
N ASP A 91 7.10 -10.07 7.98
CA ASP A 91 5.76 -9.58 7.66
C ASP A 91 5.79 -8.20 6.98
N LEU A 92 6.62 -7.26 7.46
CA LEU A 92 6.68 -5.92 6.86
C LEU A 92 7.24 -5.94 5.43
N ASN A 93 8.19 -6.83 5.13
CA ASN A 93 8.70 -7.03 3.76
C ASN A 93 7.64 -7.60 2.82
N ILE A 94 6.78 -8.50 3.32
CA ILE A 94 5.67 -9.06 2.52
C ILE A 94 4.67 -7.95 2.19
N TRP A 95 4.30 -7.13 3.18
CA TRP A 95 3.40 -6.00 2.97
C TRP A 95 3.97 -4.95 2.01
N ALA A 96 5.26 -4.66 2.11
CA ALA A 96 5.95 -3.78 1.18
C ALA A 96 5.89 -4.34 -0.26
N GLY A 97 6.11 -5.65 -0.45
CA GLY A 97 5.97 -6.31 -1.75
C GLY A 97 4.55 -6.22 -2.34
N VAL A 98 3.52 -6.41 -1.51
CA VAL A 98 2.12 -6.23 -1.92
C VAL A 98 1.86 -4.79 -2.35
N CYS A 99 2.39 -3.81 -1.62
CA CYS A 99 2.27 -2.40 -1.97
C CYS A 99 2.94 -2.10 -3.33
N VAL A 100 4.11 -2.66 -3.63
CA VAL A 100 4.73 -2.54 -4.96
C VAL A 100 3.83 -3.10 -6.05
N ALA A 101 3.30 -4.32 -5.85
CA ALA A 101 2.43 -4.96 -6.83
C ALA A 101 1.18 -4.11 -7.13
N PHE A 102 0.53 -3.59 -6.09
CA PHE A 102 -0.65 -2.72 -6.26
C PHE A 102 -0.28 -1.40 -6.92
N GLY A 103 0.84 -0.79 -6.54
CA GLY A 103 1.35 0.43 -7.17
C GLY A 103 1.60 0.26 -8.67
N LEU A 104 2.26 -0.83 -9.07
CA LEU A 104 2.52 -1.15 -10.47
C LEU A 104 1.24 -1.38 -11.27
N VAL A 105 0.26 -2.12 -10.72
CA VAL A 105 -1.02 -2.34 -11.40
C VAL A 105 -1.75 -1.01 -11.61
N PHE A 106 -1.75 -0.12 -10.61
CA PHE A 106 -2.33 1.21 -10.75
C PHE A 106 -1.62 2.06 -11.80
N ILE A 107 -0.29 2.06 -11.86
CA ILE A 107 0.47 2.84 -12.84
C ILE A 107 0.32 2.27 -14.26
N ILE A 108 0.69 1.00 -14.45
CA ILE A 108 0.70 0.33 -15.76
C ILE A 108 -0.71 0.31 -16.35
N GLY A 109 -1.70 -0.09 -15.55
CA GLY A 109 -3.06 -0.16 -16.06
C GLY A 109 -3.64 1.21 -16.42
N THR A 110 -3.21 2.28 -15.76
CA THR A 110 -3.58 3.65 -16.17
C THR A 110 -2.88 4.08 -17.46
N LEU A 111 -1.61 3.72 -17.64
CA LEU A 111 -0.87 3.97 -18.88
C LEU A 111 -1.48 3.23 -20.09
N VAL A 112 -1.85 1.97 -19.93
CA VAL A 112 -2.52 1.17 -20.96
C VAL A 112 -3.87 1.78 -21.35
N GLU A 113 -4.66 2.24 -20.38
CA GLU A 113 -5.96 2.87 -20.63
C GLU A 113 -5.83 4.24 -21.32
N ARG A 114 -4.74 4.98 -21.08
CA ARG A 114 -4.43 6.21 -21.83
C ARG A 114 -4.04 5.91 -23.27
N LYS A 115 -3.17 4.92 -23.53
CA LYS A 115 -2.81 4.52 -24.89
C LYS A 115 -4.02 4.06 -25.70
N ARG A 116 -4.93 3.29 -25.09
CA ARG A 116 -6.18 2.84 -25.74
C ARG A 116 -7.17 3.95 -26.10
N LYS A 117 -7.05 5.14 -25.51
CA LYS A 117 -7.91 6.29 -25.85
C LYS A 117 -7.29 7.20 -26.92
N GLN A 118 -5.99 7.04 -27.21
CA GLN A 118 -5.29 7.81 -28.24
C GLN A 118 -5.26 7.11 -29.60
N ASN A 119 -5.41 5.78 -29.62
CA ASN A 119 -5.66 4.98 -30.83
C ASN A 119 -7.16 4.88 -31.11
#